data_AF-A0A947MSX8-F1
#
_entry.id   AF-A0A947MSX8-F1
#
_cell.length_a   1.000
_cell.length_b   1.000
_cell.length_c   1.000
_cell.angle_alpha   90.00
_cell.angle_beta   90.00
_cell.angle_gamma   90.00
#
_symmetry.space_group_name_H-M   'P 1'
#
loop_
_entity.id
_entity.type
_entity.pdbx_description
1 polymer ?
#
loop_
_entity_poly.entity_id
_entity_poly.type
_entity_poly.pdbx_seq_one_letter_code
_entity_poly.pdbx_strand_id
1 'polypeptide(L)'
;MSTDTERLPELEQRRLMVEDRIRHVAADVKALLAEDLPKFVEREMKRGFVESPDFASRLGDAAVRDLKLAVGTEGDRGRDQVLAALEDDSLWFPPFTDVPRTTMADNAALWSVVSGIVHTVQGLRERFGYPASAEPIEYRPPTWFIGRRYLPTLSEKYWRLLAELGEIDGKMRALRQETSKAELSKRWDAV
;
A
#
# COMPACT_ATOMS: atom_id res chain seq x y z
N MET A 1 39.75 9.55 20.97
CA MET A 1 38.44 10.24 21.06
C MET A 1 37.87 10.47 19.65
N SER A 2 37.61 9.38 18.91
CA SER A 2 37.15 9.43 17.49
C SER A 2 35.67 9.02 17.33
N THR A 3 34.89 9.00 18.41
CA THR A 3 33.82 7.97 18.50
C THR A 3 32.41 8.37 18.11
N ASP A 4 32.06 9.65 17.94
CA ASP A 4 30.65 10.02 17.65
C ASP A 4 30.42 10.66 16.28
N THR A 5 31.41 11.38 15.74
CA THR A 5 31.31 11.95 14.37
C THR A 5 31.41 10.89 13.28
N GLU A 6 32.16 9.81 13.51
CA GLU A 6 32.26 8.66 12.58
C GLU A 6 30.97 7.83 12.51
N ARG A 7 30.09 7.92 13.54
CA ARG A 7 28.84 7.14 13.63
C ARG A 7 27.69 7.71 12.82
N LEU A 8 27.66 9.03 12.59
CA LEU A 8 26.57 9.66 11.85
C LEU A 8 26.56 9.24 10.36
N PRO A 9 27.70 9.24 9.64
CA PRO A 9 27.75 8.71 8.27
C PRO A 9 27.34 7.24 8.16
N GLU A 10 27.71 6.40 9.15
CA GLU A 10 27.32 4.99 9.20
C GLU A 10 25.79 4.83 9.33
N LEU A 11 25.16 5.62 10.23
CA LEU A 11 23.71 5.64 10.38
C LEU A 11 23.00 6.15 9.13
N GLU A 12 23.56 7.16 8.45
CA GLU A 12 23.03 7.67 7.19
C GLU A 12 23.11 6.61 6.07
N GLN A 13 24.22 5.88 5.96
CA GLN A 13 24.34 4.78 5.02
C GLN A 13 23.32 3.68 5.33
N ARG A 14 23.17 3.29 6.60
CA ARG A 14 22.18 2.28 7.01
C ARG A 14 20.75 2.74 6.73
N ARG A 15 20.44 4.01 6.97
CA ARG A 15 19.16 4.64 6.65
C ARG A 15 18.83 4.46 5.16
N LEU A 16 19.76 4.81 4.27
CA LEU A 16 19.59 4.66 2.82
C LEU A 16 19.37 3.20 2.41
N MET A 17 20.09 2.26 3.01
CA MET A 17 19.90 0.83 2.74
C MET A 17 18.52 0.32 3.18
N VAL A 18 18.00 0.80 4.31
CA VAL A 18 16.66 0.43 4.79
C VAL A 18 15.57 1.03 3.88
N GLU A 19 15.71 2.28 3.47
CA GLU A 19 14.80 2.91 2.51
C GLU A 19 14.77 2.16 1.17
N ASP A 20 15.93 1.77 0.64
CA ASP A 20 16.02 0.97 -0.57
C ASP A 20 15.29 -0.39 -0.41
N ARG A 21 15.47 -1.06 0.72
CA ARG A 21 14.75 -2.31 1.03
C ARG A 21 13.23 -2.10 1.13
N ILE A 22 12.78 -0.96 1.65
CA ILE A 22 11.36 -0.59 1.67
C ILE A 22 10.83 -0.44 0.24
N ARG A 23 11.57 0.24 -0.63
CA ARG A 23 11.19 0.41 -2.05
C ARG A 23 11.11 -0.93 -2.80
N HIS A 24 11.99 -1.88 -2.49
CA HIS A 24 11.90 -3.23 -3.02
C HIS A 24 10.61 -3.95 -2.57
N VAL A 25 10.24 -3.83 -1.28
CA VAL A 25 8.97 -4.38 -0.80
C VAL A 25 7.78 -3.69 -1.47
N ALA A 26 7.86 -2.36 -1.66
CA ALA A 26 6.84 -1.60 -2.37
C ALA A 26 6.65 -2.11 -3.81
N ALA A 27 7.74 -2.37 -4.53
CA ALA A 27 7.70 -2.96 -5.86
C ALA A 27 7.04 -4.35 -5.86
N ASP A 28 7.38 -5.21 -4.89
CA ASP A 28 6.76 -6.53 -4.74
C ASP A 28 5.25 -6.45 -4.44
N VAL A 29 4.84 -5.50 -3.60
CA VAL A 29 3.42 -5.25 -3.29
C VAL A 29 2.69 -4.73 -4.53
N LYS A 30 3.26 -3.75 -5.25
CA LYS A 30 2.68 -3.23 -6.51
C LYS A 30 2.52 -4.34 -7.54
N ALA A 31 3.51 -5.23 -7.69
CA ALA A 31 3.42 -6.37 -8.60
C ALA A 31 2.33 -7.38 -8.18
N LEU A 32 2.16 -7.63 -6.88
CA LEU A 32 1.08 -8.46 -6.36
C LEU A 32 -0.30 -7.83 -6.66
N LEU A 33 -0.46 -6.54 -6.36
CA LEU A 33 -1.71 -5.80 -6.59
C LEU A 33 -2.05 -5.71 -8.08
N ALA A 34 -1.05 -5.57 -8.95
CA ALA A 34 -1.25 -5.57 -10.40
C ALA A 34 -1.97 -6.83 -10.90
N GLU A 35 -1.72 -7.97 -10.27
CA GLU A 35 -2.36 -9.24 -10.61
C GLU A 35 -3.73 -9.45 -9.94
N ASP A 36 -3.95 -8.91 -8.74
CA ASP A 36 -5.18 -9.16 -7.97
C ASP A 36 -6.28 -8.13 -8.20
N LEU A 37 -5.95 -6.85 -8.45
CA LEU A 37 -6.95 -5.79 -8.61
C LEU A 37 -7.93 -6.06 -9.77
N PRO A 38 -7.50 -6.45 -10.99
CA PRO A 38 -8.45 -6.81 -12.05
C PRO A 38 -9.31 -8.02 -11.69
N LYS A 39 -8.71 -9.03 -11.02
CA LYS A 39 -9.43 -10.22 -10.56
C LYS A 39 -10.47 -9.90 -9.50
N PHE A 40 -10.20 -8.93 -8.64
CA PHE A 40 -11.19 -8.44 -7.68
C PHE A 40 -12.42 -7.88 -8.41
N VAL A 41 -12.22 -7.03 -9.42
CA VAL A 41 -13.33 -6.49 -10.22
C VAL A 41 -14.12 -7.62 -10.89
N GLU A 42 -13.43 -8.60 -11.47
CA GLU A 42 -14.07 -9.77 -12.08
C GLU A 42 -14.89 -10.58 -11.05
N ARG A 43 -14.29 -10.92 -9.91
CA ARG A 43 -14.95 -11.69 -8.83
C ARG A 43 -16.21 -10.97 -8.34
N GLU A 44 -16.13 -9.66 -8.10
CA GLU A 44 -17.22 -8.88 -7.53
C GLU A 44 -18.38 -8.66 -8.51
N MET A 45 -18.08 -8.48 -9.80
CA MET A 45 -19.10 -8.38 -10.84
C MET A 45 -19.77 -9.73 -11.07
N LYS A 46 -18.99 -10.81 -11.14
CA LYS A 46 -19.52 -12.17 -11.24
C LYS A 46 -20.39 -12.54 -10.03
N ARG A 47 -19.95 -12.20 -8.82
CA ARG A 47 -20.71 -12.45 -7.59
C ARG A 47 -22.07 -11.77 -7.66
N GLY A 48 -22.11 -10.46 -7.93
CA GLY A 48 -23.37 -9.73 -8.05
C GLY A 48 -24.29 -10.27 -9.15
N PHE A 49 -23.74 -10.75 -10.27
CA PHE A 49 -24.52 -11.36 -11.35
C PHE A 49 -25.20 -12.65 -10.88
N VAL A 50 -24.46 -13.53 -10.22
CA VAL A 50 -24.97 -14.82 -9.72
C VAL A 50 -25.96 -14.63 -8.57
N GLU A 51 -25.71 -13.68 -7.68
CA GLU A 51 -26.58 -13.36 -6.54
C GLU A 51 -27.85 -12.60 -6.93
N SER A 52 -27.99 -12.18 -8.19
CA SER A 52 -29.16 -11.46 -8.70
C SER A 52 -29.84 -12.19 -9.87
N PRO A 53 -30.51 -13.35 -9.65
CA PRO A 53 -31.07 -14.17 -10.73
C PRO A 53 -32.05 -13.44 -11.65
N ASP A 54 -32.89 -12.56 -11.10
CA ASP A 54 -33.85 -11.78 -11.88
C ASP A 54 -33.17 -10.75 -12.79
N PHE A 55 -32.04 -10.19 -12.35
CA PHE A 55 -31.22 -9.33 -13.19
C PHE A 55 -30.50 -10.16 -14.27
N ALA A 56 -29.84 -11.25 -13.86
CA ALA A 56 -29.08 -12.11 -14.76
C ALA A 56 -29.94 -12.72 -15.88
N SER A 57 -31.15 -13.18 -15.57
CA SER A 57 -32.08 -13.78 -16.53
C SER A 57 -32.62 -12.80 -17.58
N ARG A 58 -32.60 -11.50 -17.29
CA ARG A 58 -33.02 -10.44 -18.25
C ARG A 58 -31.91 -10.06 -19.22
N LEU A 59 -30.65 -10.39 -18.93
CA LEU A 59 -29.53 -10.10 -19.81
C LEU A 59 -29.37 -11.22 -20.85
N GLY A 60 -29.49 -10.86 -22.13
CA GLY A 60 -29.14 -11.77 -23.22
C GLY A 60 -27.63 -11.96 -23.37
N ASP A 61 -27.22 -13.01 -24.09
CA ASP A 61 -25.82 -13.39 -24.25
C ASP A 61 -24.92 -12.26 -24.80
N ALA A 62 -25.45 -11.43 -25.70
CA ALA A 62 -24.73 -10.25 -26.20
C ALA A 62 -24.39 -9.27 -25.07
N ALA A 63 -25.36 -8.94 -24.21
CA ALA A 63 -25.15 -8.04 -23.07
C ALA A 63 -24.20 -8.65 -22.04
N VAL A 64 -24.26 -9.98 -21.82
CA VAL A 64 -23.31 -10.69 -20.94
C VAL A 64 -21.88 -10.63 -21.49
N ARG A 65 -21.70 -10.74 -22.82
CA ARG A 65 -20.38 -10.56 -23.46
C ARG A 65 -19.86 -9.14 -23.29
N ASP A 66 -20.70 -8.14 -23.53
CA ASP A 66 -20.33 -6.73 -23.38
C ASP A 66 -19.96 -6.40 -21.92
N LEU A 67 -20.70 -6.96 -20.96
CA LEU A 67 -20.39 -6.89 -19.54
C LEU A 67 -18.99 -7.45 -19.25
N LYS A 68 -18.70 -8.68 -19.70
CA LYS A 68 -17.39 -9.32 -19.46
C LYS A 68 -16.25 -8.52 -20.08
N LEU A 69 -16.44 -7.99 -21.29
CA LEU A 69 -15.44 -7.14 -21.94
C LEU A 69 -15.19 -5.87 -21.12
N ALA A 70 -16.26 -5.18 -20.71
CA ALA A 70 -16.16 -3.98 -19.89
C ALA A 70 -15.49 -4.25 -18.54
N VAL A 71 -15.79 -5.39 -17.89
CA VAL A 71 -15.13 -5.81 -16.65
C VAL A 71 -13.63 -5.93 -16.81
N GLY A 72 -13.16 -6.57 -17.90
CA GLY A 72 -11.73 -6.68 -18.20
C GLY A 72 -11.09 -5.31 -18.43
N THR A 73 -11.64 -4.52 -19.36
CA THR A 73 -11.08 -3.21 -19.73
C THR A 73 -11.07 -2.21 -18.56
N GLU A 74 -12.18 -2.10 -17.83
CA GLU A 74 -12.28 -1.18 -16.70
C GLU A 74 -11.49 -1.68 -15.49
N GLY A 75 -11.40 -3.00 -15.29
CA GLY A 75 -10.54 -3.60 -14.27
C GLY A 75 -9.07 -3.28 -14.48
N ASP A 76 -8.58 -3.41 -15.72
CA ASP A 76 -7.21 -3.03 -16.11
C ASP A 76 -6.99 -1.52 -15.92
N ARG A 77 -7.94 -0.68 -16.37
CA ARG A 77 -7.85 0.77 -16.19
C ARG A 77 -7.81 1.16 -14.71
N GLY A 78 -8.67 0.56 -13.89
CA GLY A 78 -8.71 0.79 -12.44
C GLY A 78 -7.42 0.38 -11.75
N ARG A 79 -6.86 -0.79 -12.12
CA ARG A 79 -5.52 -1.22 -11.68
C ARG A 79 -4.48 -0.16 -12.01
N ASP A 80 -4.40 0.29 -13.26
CA ASP A 80 -3.36 1.22 -13.70
C ASP A 80 -3.45 2.56 -12.97
N GLN A 81 -4.67 3.05 -12.70
CA GLN A 81 -4.89 4.25 -11.89
C GLN A 81 -4.40 4.08 -10.44
N VAL A 82 -4.73 2.96 -9.80
CA VAL A 82 -4.26 2.66 -8.44
C VAL A 82 -2.74 2.55 -8.41
N LEU A 83 -2.13 1.80 -9.35
CA LEU A 83 -0.67 1.62 -9.40
C LEU A 83 0.06 2.94 -9.67
N ALA A 84 -0.47 3.78 -10.56
CA ALA A 84 0.10 5.10 -10.81
C ALA A 84 0.08 5.99 -9.56
N ALA A 85 -1.01 5.95 -8.77
CA ALA A 85 -1.08 6.67 -7.51
C ALA A 85 -0.11 6.12 -6.45
N LEU A 86 0.18 4.82 -6.47
CA LEU A 86 1.17 4.18 -5.59
C LEU A 86 2.63 4.48 -5.96
N GLU A 87 2.90 5.21 -7.05
CA GLU A 87 4.25 5.72 -7.36
C GLU A 87 4.67 6.88 -6.45
N ASP A 88 3.75 7.48 -5.70
CA ASP A 88 4.08 8.46 -4.67
C ASP A 88 4.84 7.78 -3.51
N ASP A 89 6.15 8.03 -3.45
CA ASP A 89 7.05 7.47 -2.43
C ASP A 89 6.58 7.82 -1.01
N SER A 90 5.93 8.98 -0.81
CA SER A 90 5.48 9.41 0.52
C SER A 90 4.44 8.48 1.16
N LEU A 91 3.67 7.75 0.35
CA LEU A 91 2.72 6.74 0.82
C LEU A 91 3.41 5.56 1.51
N TRP A 92 4.67 5.29 1.14
CA TRP A 92 5.45 4.17 1.64
C TRP A 92 6.27 4.50 2.87
N PHE A 93 6.41 5.78 3.22
CA PHE A 93 7.14 6.27 4.38
C PHE A 93 6.23 7.06 5.33
N PRO A 94 5.20 6.42 5.93
CA PRO A 94 4.35 7.10 6.91
C PRO A 94 5.17 7.53 8.13
N PRO A 95 4.74 8.56 8.87
CA PRO A 95 5.35 8.92 10.14
C PRO A 95 5.44 7.71 11.06
N PHE A 96 6.61 7.50 11.66
CA PHE A 96 6.83 6.38 12.57
C PHE A 96 5.88 6.46 13.79
N THR A 97 5.30 5.31 14.15
CA THR A 97 4.44 5.15 15.32
C THR A 97 4.82 3.89 16.08
N ASP A 98 4.85 3.94 17.42
CA ASP A 98 5.12 2.77 18.29
C ASP A 98 3.96 1.76 18.34
N VAL A 99 2.85 2.04 17.64
CA VAL A 99 1.68 1.14 17.59
C VAL A 99 2.01 -0.06 16.71
N PRO A 100 1.84 -1.31 17.19
CA PRO A 100 2.04 -2.50 16.38
C PRO A 100 1.11 -2.50 15.17
N ARG A 101 1.65 -2.78 13.99
CA ARG A 101 0.91 -2.95 12.74
C ARG A 101 1.29 -4.27 12.09
N THR A 102 0.31 -4.93 11.50
CA THR A 102 0.45 -6.32 11.01
C THR A 102 0.06 -6.43 9.55
N THR A 103 -0.78 -5.53 9.03
CA THR A 103 -1.30 -5.59 7.67
C THR A 103 -0.95 -4.33 6.88
N MET A 104 -0.92 -4.41 5.54
CA MET A 104 -0.80 -3.21 4.72
C MET A 104 -1.98 -2.25 4.90
N ALA A 105 -3.16 -2.75 5.28
CA ALA A 105 -4.33 -1.92 5.54
C ALA A 105 -4.15 -0.97 6.74
N ASP A 106 -3.22 -1.29 7.65
CA ASP A 106 -2.88 -0.40 8.77
C ASP A 106 -2.20 0.90 8.30
N ASN A 107 -1.66 0.94 7.08
CA ASN A 107 -1.25 2.19 6.43
C ASN A 107 -2.48 2.80 5.73
N ALA A 108 -3.29 3.54 6.48
CA ALA A 108 -4.57 4.07 5.98
C ALA A 108 -4.43 4.93 4.71
N ALA A 109 -3.38 5.75 4.60
CA ALA A 109 -3.14 6.58 3.42
C ALA A 109 -2.90 5.73 2.17
N LEU A 110 -1.99 4.74 2.28
CA LEU A 110 -1.73 3.79 1.20
C LEU A 110 -2.97 2.95 0.87
N TRP A 111 -3.65 2.42 1.89
CA TRP A 111 -4.78 1.51 1.67
C TRP A 111 -6.02 2.23 1.13
N SER A 112 -6.20 3.51 1.43
CA SER A 112 -7.24 4.34 0.81
C SER A 112 -7.04 4.43 -0.70
N VAL A 113 -5.79 4.54 -1.18
CA VAL A 113 -5.48 4.53 -2.61
C VAL A 113 -5.82 3.17 -3.22
N VAL A 114 -5.38 2.08 -2.59
CA VAL A 114 -5.65 0.70 -3.07
C VAL A 114 -7.15 0.43 -3.13
N SER A 115 -7.90 0.85 -2.10
CA SER A 115 -9.34 0.66 -2.00
C SER A 115 -10.12 1.44 -3.06
N GLY A 116 -9.49 2.41 -3.75
CA GLY A 116 -10.09 3.14 -4.87
C GLY A 116 -10.59 2.23 -6.01
N ILE A 117 -10.06 1.01 -6.14
CA ILE A 117 -10.55 0.01 -7.11
C ILE A 117 -12.04 -0.32 -6.92
N VAL A 118 -12.59 -0.13 -5.71
CA VAL A 118 -14.02 -0.32 -5.41
C VAL A 118 -14.89 0.58 -6.28
N HIS A 119 -14.43 1.80 -6.58
CA HIS A 119 -15.17 2.73 -7.45
C HIS A 119 -15.32 2.19 -8.88
N THR A 120 -14.36 1.41 -9.38
CA THR A 120 -14.47 0.72 -10.67
C THR A 120 -15.62 -0.28 -10.65
N VAL A 121 -15.73 -1.08 -9.58
CA VAL A 121 -16.83 -2.05 -9.42
C VAL A 121 -18.18 -1.33 -9.33
N GLN A 122 -18.25 -0.26 -8.53
CA GLN A 122 -19.47 0.54 -8.37
C GLN A 122 -19.92 1.15 -9.71
N GLY A 123 -19.01 1.80 -10.43
CA GLY A 123 -19.31 2.37 -11.74
C GLY A 123 -19.75 1.33 -12.78
N LEU A 124 -19.16 0.13 -12.76
CA LEU A 124 -19.60 -0.98 -13.60
C LEU A 124 -21.01 -1.48 -13.21
N ARG A 125 -21.28 -1.65 -11.91
CA ARG A 125 -22.59 -2.07 -11.42
C ARG A 125 -23.68 -1.07 -11.82
N GLU A 126 -23.42 0.21 -11.64
CA GLU A 126 -24.32 1.29 -12.06
C GLU A 126 -24.55 1.28 -13.58
N ARG A 127 -23.47 1.23 -14.37
CA ARG A 127 -23.53 1.22 -15.83
C ARG A 127 -24.37 0.07 -16.38
N PHE A 128 -24.27 -1.12 -15.79
CA PHE A 128 -24.99 -2.31 -16.24
C PHE A 128 -26.31 -2.54 -15.51
N GLY A 129 -26.74 -1.64 -14.62
CA GLY A 129 -28.04 -1.69 -13.95
C GLY A 129 -28.16 -2.84 -12.94
N TYR A 130 -27.07 -3.15 -12.24
CA TYR A 130 -27.13 -4.10 -11.12
C TYR A 130 -28.09 -3.57 -10.04
N PRO A 131 -28.83 -4.46 -9.36
CA PRO A 131 -29.62 -4.06 -8.21
C PRO A 131 -28.72 -3.53 -7.09
N ALA A 132 -29.29 -2.69 -6.22
CA ALA A 132 -28.57 -2.23 -5.03
C ALA A 132 -28.16 -3.41 -4.16
N SER A 133 -26.88 -3.46 -3.80
CA SER A 133 -26.34 -4.46 -2.87
C SER A 133 -26.63 -4.03 -1.44
N ALA A 134 -27.11 -4.95 -0.61
CA ALA A 134 -27.25 -4.71 0.82
C ALA A 134 -25.89 -4.60 1.52
N GLU A 135 -24.88 -5.33 1.02
CA GLU A 135 -23.53 -5.32 1.56
C GLU A 135 -22.64 -4.31 0.82
N PRO A 136 -21.83 -3.53 1.55
CA PRO A 136 -20.85 -2.63 0.95
C PRO A 136 -19.76 -3.45 0.24
N ILE A 137 -19.36 -2.98 -0.94
CA ILE A 137 -18.23 -3.56 -1.67
C ILE A 137 -16.95 -3.03 -1.01
N GLU A 138 -16.08 -3.95 -0.60
CA GLU A 138 -14.83 -3.62 0.08
C GLU A 138 -13.68 -4.43 -0.53
N TYR A 139 -12.56 -3.76 -0.81
CA TYR A 139 -11.32 -4.45 -1.17
C TYR A 139 -10.50 -4.73 0.09
N ARG A 140 -10.32 -6.01 0.40
CA ARG A 140 -9.55 -6.46 1.57
C ARG A 140 -8.17 -6.96 1.15
N PRO A 141 -7.15 -6.81 2.02
CA PRO A 141 -5.83 -7.38 1.76
C PRO A 141 -5.95 -8.89 1.48
N PRO A 142 -5.45 -9.39 0.34
CA PRO A 142 -5.50 -10.81 0.03
C PRO A 142 -4.69 -11.64 1.06
N THR A 143 -5.31 -12.71 1.53
CA THR A 143 -4.72 -13.68 2.47
C THR A 143 -4.35 -14.99 1.78
N TRP A 144 -4.04 -14.94 0.49
CA TRP A 144 -3.61 -16.09 -0.33
C TRP A 144 -2.45 -15.68 -1.24
N PHE A 145 -1.80 -16.67 -1.86
CA PHE A 145 -0.67 -16.43 -2.77
C PHE A 145 -1.15 -15.91 -4.14
N ILE A 146 -0.48 -14.89 -4.66
CA ILE A 146 -0.71 -14.31 -5.99
C ILE A 146 0.65 -14.16 -6.66
N GLY A 147 0.86 -14.79 -7.82
CA GLY A 147 2.14 -14.69 -8.53
C GLY A 147 3.36 -15.13 -7.71
N ARG A 148 3.21 -16.14 -6.84
CA ARG A 148 4.22 -16.61 -5.85
C ARG A 148 4.53 -15.62 -4.72
N ARG A 149 3.80 -14.50 -4.62
CA ARG A 149 3.93 -13.52 -3.54
C ARG A 149 2.80 -13.69 -2.53
N TYR A 150 3.07 -13.34 -1.28
CA TYR A 150 2.09 -13.42 -0.18
C TYR A 150 2.08 -12.09 0.59
N LEU A 151 0.96 -11.36 0.50
CA LEU A 151 0.86 -10.00 1.03
C LEU A 151 1.10 -9.92 2.55
N PRO A 152 0.64 -10.86 3.40
CA PRO A 152 0.93 -10.80 4.83
C PRO A 152 2.43 -10.82 5.14
N THR A 153 3.23 -11.68 4.48
CA THR A 153 4.69 -11.69 4.67
C THR A 153 5.35 -10.41 4.17
N LEU A 154 4.85 -9.83 3.07
CA LEU A 154 5.33 -8.51 2.60
C LEU A 154 4.98 -7.40 3.61
N SER A 155 3.78 -7.46 4.21
CA SER A 155 3.31 -6.51 5.24
C SER A 155 4.20 -6.55 6.48
N GLU A 156 4.48 -7.75 7.01
CA GLU A 156 5.37 -7.94 8.16
C GLU A 156 6.78 -7.41 7.86
N LYS A 157 7.32 -7.74 6.68
CA LYS A 157 8.63 -7.26 6.26
C LYS A 157 8.65 -5.72 6.16
N TYR A 158 7.61 -5.12 5.58
CA TYR A 158 7.45 -3.68 5.45
C TYR A 158 7.44 -2.98 6.82
N TRP A 159 6.58 -3.43 7.74
CA TRP A 159 6.48 -2.81 9.07
C TRP A 159 7.76 -2.95 9.89
N ARG A 160 8.44 -4.10 9.80
CA ARG A 160 9.76 -4.28 10.43
C ARG A 160 10.80 -3.30 9.90
N LEU A 161 10.80 -3.04 8.59
CA LEU A 161 11.74 -2.07 7.98
C LEU A 161 11.42 -0.64 8.41
N LEU A 162 10.14 -0.27 8.50
CA LEU A 162 9.75 1.05 9.02
C LEU A 162 10.11 1.24 10.49
N ALA A 163 9.99 0.19 11.31
CA ALA A 163 10.47 0.22 12.69
C ALA A 163 11.99 0.43 12.76
N GLU A 164 12.75 -0.32 11.95
CA GLU A 164 14.21 -0.13 11.84
C GLU A 164 14.57 1.30 11.41
N LEU A 165 13.83 1.86 10.45
CA LEU A 165 14.03 3.24 9.99
C LEU A 165 13.75 4.26 11.12
N GLY A 166 12.67 4.08 11.86
CA GLY A 166 12.32 4.92 13.01
C GLY A 166 13.38 4.90 14.11
N GLU A 167 13.95 3.73 14.41
CA GLU A 167 15.07 3.60 15.35
C GLU A 167 16.33 4.34 14.87
N ILE A 168 16.67 4.22 13.59
CA ILE A 168 17.83 4.90 12.99
C ILE A 168 17.64 6.42 13.07
N ASP A 169 16.48 6.93 12.66
CA ASP A 169 16.16 8.35 12.73
C ASP A 169 16.16 8.87 14.19
N GLY A 170 15.71 8.04 15.14
CA GLY A 170 15.82 8.31 16.58
C GLY A 170 17.27 8.49 17.02
N LYS A 171 18.17 7.55 16.67
CA LYS A 171 19.60 7.60 17.01
C LYS A 171 20.30 8.79 16.37
N MET A 172 20.02 9.07 15.10
CA MET A 172 20.58 10.23 14.40
C MET A 172 20.15 11.55 15.06
N ARG A 173 18.89 11.69 15.48
CA ARG A 173 18.42 12.86 16.22
C ARG A 173 19.12 13.02 17.57
N ALA A 174 19.29 11.93 18.33
CA ALA A 174 19.99 11.96 19.60
C ALA A 174 21.46 12.42 19.45
N LEU A 175 22.21 11.84 18.51
CA LEU A 175 23.61 12.22 18.24
C LEU A 175 23.76 13.68 17.81
N ARG A 176 22.86 14.16 16.95
CA ARG A 176 22.83 15.58 16.54
C ARG A 176 22.59 16.50 17.73
N GLN A 177 21.65 16.15 18.61
CA GLN A 177 21.38 16.92 19.84
C GLN A 177 22.57 16.91 20.80
N GLU A 178 23.24 15.77 20.99
CA GLU A 178 24.43 15.67 21.84
C GLU A 178 25.58 16.53 21.30
N THR A 179 25.81 16.48 19.99
CA THR A 179 26.83 17.29 19.32
C THR A 179 26.54 18.78 19.51
N SER A 180 25.31 19.22 19.26
CA SER A 180 24.92 20.62 19.47
C SER A 180 25.04 21.05 20.93
N LYS A 181 24.66 20.19 21.90
CA LYS A 181 24.86 20.49 23.34
C LYS A 181 26.33 20.64 23.70
N ALA A 182 27.19 19.75 23.19
CA ALA A 182 28.63 19.81 23.44
C ALA A 182 29.26 21.08 22.85
N GLU A 183 28.85 21.49 21.65
CA GLU A 183 29.30 22.75 21.02
C GLU A 183 28.84 23.99 21.81
N LEU A 184 27.59 24.02 22.25
CA LEU A 184 27.04 25.11 23.07
C LEU A 184 27.75 25.20 24.42
N SER A 185 28.04 24.07 25.08
CA SER A 185 28.80 24.05 26.34
C SER A 185 30.20 24.62 26.15
N LYS A 186 30.93 24.18 25.12
CA LYS A 186 32.28 24.71 24.82
C LYS A 186 32.26 26.21 24.55
N ARG A 187 31.23 26.71 23.87
CA ARG A 187 31.06 28.14 23.60
C ARG A 187 30.75 28.92 24.88
N TRP A 188 29.96 28.36 25.79
CA TRP A 188 29.65 28.97 27.08
C TRP A 188 30.89 29.04 27.98
N ASP A 189 31.64 27.95 28.08
CA ASP A 189 32.84 27.85 28.94
C ASP A 189 34.02 28.72 28.44
N ALA A 190 33.97 29.21 27.20
CA ALA A 190 35.00 30.06 26.60
C ALA A 190 34.81 31.57 26.87
N VAL A 191 33.72 31.97 27.53
CA VAL A 191 33.39 33.37 27.91
C VAL A 191 33.59 33.56 29.40
#